data_AF-A0A1B6FW55-F1
#
_entry.id   AF-A0A1B6FW55-F1
#
_cell.length_a   1.000
_cell.length_b   1.000
_cell.length_c   1.000
_cell.angle_alpha   90.00
_cell.angle_beta   90.00
_cell.angle_gamma   90.00
#
_symmetry.space_group_name_H-M   'P 1'
#
loop_
_entity.id
_entity.type
_entity.pdbx_description
1 polymer ?
#
loop_
_entity_poly.entity_id
_entity_poly.type
_entity_poly.pdbx_seq_one_letter_code
_entity_poly.pdbx_strand_id
1 'polypeptide(L)'
;SSTLSPSGILSGNSDQLGHFESCLGVQLESEGLVGQYCLVTLHLSPTRRAYPTYFLEGHRSDPLSLHYPPNLSFWDKLKVTEDPSKKVRGVVRWALCLPASCQVEDIQSTLQRTLQTLRPAGLEI
;
A
#
# COMPACT_ATOMS: atom_id res chain seq x y z
N SER A 1 -11.32 -13.42 -24.98
CA SER A 1 -11.20 -11.95 -24.88
C SER A 1 -10.95 -11.63 -23.42
N SER A 2 -9.75 -11.17 -23.05
CA SER A 2 -9.40 -10.88 -21.66
C SER A 2 -9.46 -9.37 -21.46
N THR A 3 -10.52 -8.89 -20.81
CA THR A 3 -10.65 -7.50 -20.38
C THR A 3 -9.65 -7.26 -19.24
N LEU A 4 -8.79 -6.24 -19.34
CA LEU A 4 -8.00 -5.78 -18.20
C LEU A 4 -8.99 -5.31 -17.12
N SER A 5 -9.14 -6.11 -16.06
CA SER A 5 -9.85 -5.65 -14.86
C SER A 5 -9.07 -4.48 -14.29
N PRO A 6 -9.72 -3.40 -13.81
CA PRO A 6 -9.03 -2.34 -13.11
C PRO A 6 -8.19 -2.94 -11.97
N SER A 7 -6.87 -2.85 -12.10
CA SER A 7 -5.89 -3.34 -11.12
C SER A 7 -5.25 -2.15 -10.43
N GLY A 8 -5.11 -2.19 -9.11
CA GLY A 8 -4.55 -1.08 -8.37
C GLY A 8 -5.01 -1.07 -6.92
N ILE A 9 -4.41 -0.19 -6.13
CA ILE A 9 -4.85 0.09 -4.75
C ILE A 9 -6.33 0.51 -4.75
N LEU A 10 -6.74 1.32 -5.73
CA LEU A 10 -8.10 1.83 -5.84
C LEU A 10 -9.13 0.75 -6.20
N SER A 11 -8.71 -0.37 -6.80
CA SER A 11 -9.57 -1.54 -7.02
C SER A 11 -9.52 -2.56 -5.87
N GLY A 12 -8.88 -2.20 -4.76
CA GLY A 12 -8.75 -3.04 -3.57
C GLY A 12 -7.60 -4.03 -3.62
N ASN A 13 -6.72 -3.95 -4.63
CA ASN A 13 -5.51 -4.75 -4.66
C ASN A 13 -4.42 -4.08 -3.79
N SER A 14 -4.20 -4.65 -2.60
CA SER A 14 -3.15 -4.24 -1.68
C SER A 14 -1.75 -4.75 -2.03
N ASP A 15 -1.61 -5.68 -2.99
CA ASP A 15 -0.32 -6.28 -3.33
C ASP A 15 0.02 -5.93 -4.79
N GLN A 16 0.85 -4.90 -4.94
CA GLN A 16 1.35 -4.38 -6.22
C GLN A 16 2.76 -4.90 -6.47
N LEU A 17 2.87 -6.17 -6.86
CA LEU A 17 4.15 -6.89 -6.90
C LEU A 17 4.96 -6.66 -8.19
N GLY A 18 4.37 -6.04 -9.21
CA GLY A 18 5.04 -5.77 -10.48
C GLY A 18 5.61 -7.02 -11.14
N HIS A 19 6.73 -6.86 -11.86
CA HIS A 19 7.42 -7.95 -12.58
C HIS A 19 8.74 -8.29 -11.90
N PHE A 20 8.71 -9.28 -11.00
CA PHE A 20 9.87 -9.71 -10.22
C PHE A 20 11.04 -10.18 -11.10
N GLU A 21 10.78 -11.16 -11.98
CA GLU A 21 11.83 -11.75 -12.81
C GLU A 21 12.43 -10.75 -13.78
N SER A 22 11.61 -9.90 -14.41
CA SER A 22 12.09 -8.87 -15.32
C SER A 22 12.99 -7.86 -14.60
N CYS A 23 12.73 -7.57 -13.32
CA CYS A 23 13.59 -6.68 -12.54
C CYS A 23 14.96 -7.31 -12.25
N LEU A 24 14.98 -8.57 -11.77
CA LEU A 24 16.23 -9.28 -11.49
C LEU A 24 17.02 -9.64 -12.75
N GLY A 25 16.34 -9.75 -13.89
CA GLY A 25 16.98 -9.97 -15.19
C GLY A 25 17.69 -8.74 -15.76
N VAL A 26 17.57 -7.56 -15.13
CA VAL A 26 18.32 -6.36 -15.54
C VAL A 26 19.79 -6.54 -15.11
N GLN A 27 20.63 -6.89 -16.07
CA GLN A 27 22.07 -7.07 -15.88
C GLN A 27 22.83 -6.43 -17.05
N LEU A 28 23.04 -5.12 -17.00
CA LEU A 28 23.86 -4.38 -17.96
C LEU A 28 25.22 -4.09 -17.30
N GLU A 29 26.09 -5.09 -17.29
CA GLU A 29 27.41 -5.00 -16.67
C GLU A 29 28.28 -3.90 -17.27
N SER A 30 28.18 -3.65 -18.58
CA SER A 30 28.89 -2.58 -19.27
C SER A 30 28.54 -1.18 -18.78
N GLU A 31 27.36 -1.01 -18.17
CA GLU A 31 26.86 0.25 -17.62
C GLU A 31 26.80 0.23 -16.08
N GLY A 32 27.26 -0.85 -15.44
CA GLY A 32 27.18 -1.03 -14.00
C GLY A 32 25.74 -1.08 -13.47
N LEU A 33 24.75 -1.39 -14.32
CA LEU A 33 23.34 -1.37 -13.98
C LEU A 33 22.86 -2.80 -13.71
N VAL A 34 22.66 -3.12 -12.43
CA VAL A 34 22.06 -4.37 -11.97
C VAL A 34 20.75 -4.04 -11.27
N GLY A 35 19.68 -4.78 -11.56
CA GLY A 35 18.38 -4.60 -10.93
C GLY A 35 18.31 -5.17 -9.51
N GLN A 36 17.58 -4.48 -8.64
CA GLN A 36 17.25 -4.89 -7.29
C GLN A 36 15.73 -4.75 -7.07
N TYR A 37 15.11 -5.84 -6.63
CA TYR A 37 13.70 -5.89 -6.30
C TYR A 37 13.50 -5.53 -4.82
N CYS A 38 12.87 -4.39 -4.55
CA CYS A 38 12.60 -3.91 -3.19
C CYS A 38 11.11 -4.00 -2.89
N LEU A 39 10.73 -4.68 -1.80
CA LEU A 39 9.34 -4.76 -1.37
C LEU A 39 9.06 -3.76 -0.23
N VAL A 40 8.31 -2.72 -0.55
CA VAL A 40 7.90 -1.68 0.40
C VAL A 40 6.55 -2.05 1.03
N THR A 41 6.40 -1.77 2.32
CA THR A 41 5.10 -1.85 3.02
C THR A 41 4.65 -0.46 3.43
N LEU A 42 3.48 -0.03 2.93
CA LEU A 42 2.84 1.23 3.27
C LEU A 42 1.69 0.99 4.24
N HIS A 43 1.57 1.83 5.26
CA HIS A 43 0.49 1.77 6.26
C HIS A 43 -0.41 3.00 6.10
N LEU A 44 -1.62 2.80 5.62
CA LEU A 44 -2.58 3.85 5.35
C LEU A 44 -3.53 4.05 6.53
N SER A 45 -3.55 5.26 7.09
CA SER A 45 -4.49 5.66 8.15
C SER A 45 -4.99 7.08 7.95
N PRO A 46 -6.14 7.46 8.51
CA PRO A 46 -6.51 8.87 8.57
C PRO A 46 -5.61 9.60 9.57
N THR A 47 -5.41 10.89 9.36
CA THR A 47 -4.93 11.75 10.45
C THR A 47 -5.96 11.78 11.58
N ARG A 48 -5.50 11.91 12.84
CA ARG A 48 -6.41 12.06 14.00
C ARG A 48 -7.44 13.19 13.83
N ARG A 49 -7.06 14.28 13.16
CA ARG A 49 -7.97 15.41 12.93
C ARG A 49 -9.05 15.08 11.90
N ALA A 50 -8.73 14.28 10.87
CA ALA A 50 -9.67 13.95 9.81
C ALA A 50 -10.69 12.88 10.23
N TYR A 51 -10.28 11.89 11.03
CA TYR A 51 -11.17 10.83 11.49
C TYR A 51 -10.79 10.32 12.89
N PRO A 52 -11.10 11.06 13.97
CA PRO A 52 -10.67 10.73 15.33
C PRO A 52 -11.15 9.35 15.81
N THR A 53 -12.34 8.95 15.36
CA THR A 53 -12.99 7.69 15.72
C THR A 53 -12.24 6.46 15.23
N TYR A 54 -11.37 6.60 14.21
CA TYR A 54 -10.47 5.53 13.74
C TYR A 54 -9.62 4.95 14.88
N PHE A 55 -9.17 5.80 15.80
CA PHE A 55 -8.21 5.44 16.84
C PHE A 55 -8.86 4.96 18.15
N LEU A 56 -10.20 4.87 18.20
CA LEU A 56 -10.91 4.37 19.39
C LEU A 56 -10.86 2.83 19.41
N GLU A 57 -10.55 2.26 20.58
CA GLU A 57 -10.36 0.80 20.77
C GLU A 57 -11.62 -0.04 20.46
N GLY A 58 -12.81 0.56 20.54
CA GLY A 58 -14.10 -0.08 20.23
C GLY A 58 -14.59 0.08 18.79
N HIS A 59 -13.93 0.91 17.97
CA HIS A 59 -14.39 1.18 16.61
C HIS A 59 -13.96 0.06 15.65
N ARG A 60 -14.55 -1.13 15.76
CA ARG A 60 -14.21 -2.28 14.92
C ARG A 60 -15.15 -2.34 13.72
N SER A 61 -14.64 -2.68 12.55
CA SER A 61 -15.51 -3.08 11.44
C SER A 61 -16.16 -4.41 11.83
N ASP A 62 -17.50 -4.48 11.72
CA ASP A 62 -18.27 -5.68 12.07
C ASP A 62 -17.63 -6.89 11.37
N PRO A 63 -17.06 -7.86 12.12
CA PRO A 63 -16.36 -8.99 11.55
C PRO A 63 -17.27 -9.83 10.65
N LEU A 64 -18.56 -9.95 10.95
CA LEU A 64 -19.47 -10.85 10.25
C LEU A 64 -20.27 -10.17 9.13
N SER A 65 -20.19 -8.84 9.01
CA SER A 65 -20.98 -8.15 7.99
C SER A 65 -20.39 -8.32 6.59
N LEU A 66 -21.14 -9.02 5.73
CA LEU A 66 -21.04 -8.95 4.26
C LEU A 66 -21.68 -7.66 3.71
N HIS A 67 -22.43 -6.94 4.54
CA HIS A 67 -23.17 -5.74 4.17
C HIS A 67 -22.46 -4.51 4.72
N TYR A 68 -21.69 -3.82 3.88
CA TYR A 68 -21.13 -2.52 4.24
C TYR A 68 -22.17 -1.44 3.99
N PRO A 69 -22.70 -0.78 5.03
CA PRO A 69 -23.61 0.33 4.84
C PRO A 69 -22.94 1.41 3.96
N PRO A 70 -23.62 1.93 2.93
CA PRO A 70 -23.03 2.88 1.98
C PRO A 70 -22.68 4.23 2.63
N ASN A 71 -23.22 4.51 3.81
CA ASN A 71 -22.98 5.71 4.60
C ASN A 71 -21.74 5.63 5.52
N LEU A 72 -21.08 4.46 5.61
CA LEU A 72 -19.83 4.36 6.38
C LEU A 72 -18.69 5.06 5.66
N SER A 73 -17.77 5.59 6.47
CA SER A 73 -16.56 6.21 5.97
C SER A 73 -15.66 5.16 5.31
N PHE A 74 -14.87 5.59 4.34
CA PHE A 74 -13.79 4.77 3.79
C PHE A 74 -12.82 4.29 4.90
N TRP A 75 -12.56 5.13 5.90
CA TRP A 75 -11.67 4.81 7.02
C TRP A 75 -12.13 3.61 7.85
N ASP A 76 -13.45 3.40 7.93
CA ASP A 76 -14.04 2.25 8.64
C ASP A 76 -13.70 0.93 7.94
N LYS A 77 -13.56 0.98 6.62
CA LYS A 77 -13.18 -0.18 5.78
C LYS A 77 -11.68 -0.47 5.82
N LEU A 78 -10.85 0.52 6.12
CA LEU A 78 -9.40 0.35 6.27
C LEU A 78 -9.00 -0.19 7.64
N LYS A 79 -9.85 -0.02 8.65
CA LYS A 79 -9.55 -0.46 10.01
C LYS A 79 -9.41 -1.98 10.09
N VAL A 80 -8.38 -2.43 10.82
CA VAL A 80 -8.12 -3.84 11.06
C VAL A 80 -9.31 -4.48 11.77
N THR A 81 -9.68 -5.67 11.32
CA THR A 81 -10.73 -6.50 11.90
C THR A 81 -10.11 -7.78 12.44
N GLU A 82 -10.74 -8.37 13.44
CA GLU A 82 -10.33 -9.67 14.00
C GLU A 82 -10.85 -10.86 13.18
N ASP A 83 -11.74 -10.63 12.21
CA ASP A 83 -12.18 -11.68 11.30
C ASP A 83 -11.05 -12.08 10.33
N PRO A 84 -10.53 -13.31 10.42
CA PRO A 84 -9.48 -13.79 9.51
C PRO A 84 -9.97 -13.91 8.05
N SER A 85 -11.29 -13.95 7.81
CA SER A 85 -11.88 -14.00 6.48
C SER A 85 -11.77 -12.67 5.74
N LYS A 86 -11.43 -11.58 6.43
CA LYS A 86 -11.32 -10.24 5.88
C LYS A 86 -9.87 -9.84 5.64
N LYS A 87 -9.58 -9.41 4.42
CA LYS A 87 -8.27 -8.85 4.05
C LYS A 87 -8.08 -7.50 4.74
N VAL A 88 -6.92 -7.30 5.37
CA VAL A 88 -6.49 -5.98 5.86
C VAL A 88 -6.25 -5.05 4.67
N ARG A 89 -6.97 -3.92 4.62
CA ARG A 89 -6.94 -2.98 3.48
C ARG A 89 -6.07 -1.75 3.72
N GLY A 90 -5.75 -1.44 4.98
CA GLY A 90 -4.86 -0.34 5.36
C GLY A 90 -3.37 -0.65 5.20
N VAL A 91 -3.00 -1.80 4.65
CA VAL A 91 -1.61 -2.18 4.40
C VAL A 91 -1.45 -2.46 2.92
N VAL A 92 -0.52 -1.76 2.26
CA VAL A 92 -0.20 -1.94 0.84
C VAL A 92 1.23 -2.43 0.71
N ARG A 93 1.43 -3.54 0.01
CA ARG A 93 2.74 -4.03 -0.41
C ARG A 93 3.00 -3.59 -1.83
N TRP A 94 4.07 -2.84 -2.03
CA TRP A 94 4.44 -2.30 -3.33
C TRP A 94 5.87 -2.66 -3.66
N ALA A 95 6.06 -3.31 -4.79
CA ALA A 95 7.36 -3.65 -5.32
C ALA A 95 7.93 -2.51 -6.17
N LEU A 96 9.19 -2.18 -5.90
CA LEU A 96 9.98 -1.25 -6.67
C LEU A 96 11.13 -2.00 -7.34
N CYS A 97 11.33 -1.73 -8.62
CA CYS A 97 12.55 -2.13 -9.31
C CYS A 97 13.50 -0.95 -9.36
N LEU A 98 14.65 -1.08 -8.72
CA LEU A 98 15.65 -0.02 -8.58
C LEU A 98 17.03 -0.57 -8.91
N PRO A 99 18.01 0.27 -9.23
CA PRO A 99 19.40 -0.18 -9.32
C PRO A 99 19.89 -0.76 -8.00
N ALA A 100 20.70 -1.81 -8.05
CA ALA A 100 21.33 -2.45 -6.90
C ALA A 100 22.35 -1.54 -6.17
N SER A 101 22.70 -0.40 -6.75
CA SER A 101 23.49 0.63 -6.09
C SER A 101 22.70 1.43 -5.05
N CYS A 102 21.36 1.40 -5.09
CA CYS A 102 20.52 2.09 -4.11
C CYS A 102 20.49 1.34 -2.77
N GLN A 103 20.83 2.03 -1.69
CA GLN A 103 20.69 1.48 -0.34
C GLN A 103 19.26 1.58 0.17
N VAL A 104 18.90 0.71 1.11
CA VAL A 104 17.54 0.65 1.68
C VAL A 104 17.16 1.97 2.35
N GLU A 105 18.12 2.64 2.99
CA GLU A 105 17.95 3.91 3.68
C GLU A 105 17.64 5.05 2.69
N ASP A 106 18.29 5.05 1.54
CA ASP A 106 18.05 6.02 0.46
C ASP A 106 16.63 5.86 -0.10
N ILE A 107 16.21 4.60 -0.28
CA ILE A 107 14.88 4.24 -0.77
C ILE A 107 13.84 4.70 0.25
N GLN A 108 14.01 4.34 1.52
CA GLN A 108 13.07 4.68 2.58
C GLN A 108 12.92 6.20 2.72
N SER A 109 14.03 6.94 2.80
CA SER A 109 14.00 8.39 2.98
C SER A 109 13.40 9.12 1.77
N THR A 110 13.73 8.68 0.55
CA THR A 110 13.18 9.25 -0.69
C THR A 110 11.69 8.97 -0.83
N LEU A 111 11.27 7.75 -0.49
CA LEU A 111 9.88 7.36 -0.54
C LEU A 111 9.05 8.15 0.48
N GLN A 112 9.51 8.24 1.73
CA GLN A 112 8.85 9.02 2.78
C GLN A 112 8.69 10.48 2.35
N ARG A 113 9.74 11.11 1.82
CA ARG A 113 9.69 12.51 1.34
C ARG A 113 8.69 12.69 0.19
N THR A 114 8.71 11.77 -0.79
CA THR A 114 7.83 11.83 -1.96
C THR A 114 6.37 11.63 -1.55
N LEU A 115 6.08 10.64 -0.71
CA LEU A 115 4.73 10.35 -0.23
C LEU A 115 4.18 11.47 0.64
N GLN A 116 5.00 12.09 1.49
CA GLN A 116 4.58 13.27 2.27
C GLN A 116 4.15 14.43 1.38
N THR A 117 4.83 14.62 0.23
CA THR A 117 4.51 15.67 -0.73
C THR A 117 3.22 15.38 -1.50
N LEU A 118 2.99 14.12 -1.85
CA LEU A 118 1.84 13.69 -2.64
C LEU A 118 0.60 13.35 -1.80
N ARG A 119 0.72 13.31 -0.46
CA ARG A 119 -0.39 12.88 0.38
C ARG A 119 -1.56 13.86 0.27
N PRO A 120 -2.79 13.38 0.04
CA PRO A 120 -3.98 14.21 0.17
C PRO A 120 -4.19 14.63 1.63
N ALA A 121 -4.86 15.76 1.83
CA ALA A 121 -5.23 16.24 3.15
C ALA A 121 -6.02 15.17 3.92
N GLY A 122 -5.57 14.86 5.14
CA GLY A 122 -6.25 13.91 6.02
C GLY A 122 -5.77 12.46 5.93
N LEU A 123 -4.83 12.12 5.02
CA LEU A 123 -4.19 10.80 4.95
C LEU A 123 -2.82 10.80 5.66
N GLU A 124 -2.53 9.73 6.39
CA GLU A 124 -1.22 9.33 6.91
C GLU A 124 -0.77 8.05 6.20
N ILE A 125 0.53 8.01 5.86
CA ILE A 125 1.20 6.93 5.12
C ILE A 125 2.52 6.63 5.83
#